data_AF-A0A098S1Y3-F1
#
_entry.id   AF-A0A098S1Y3-F1
#
_cell.length_a   1.000
_cell.length_b   1.000
_cell.length_c   1.000
_cell.angle_alpha   90.00
_cell.angle_beta   90.00
_cell.angle_gamma   90.00
#
_symmetry.space_group_name_H-M   'P 1'
#
loop_
_entity.id
_entity.type
_entity.pdbx_description
1 polymer ?
#
loop_
_entity_poly.entity_id
_entity_poly.type
_entity_poly.pdbx_seq_one_letter_code
_entity_poly.pdbx_strand_id
1 'polypeptide(L)'
;MLYPTLYIATTASLALWFLYRSDEERERWLQRIFFGLFLSYALVVFTADVKFGVKLWVLFRDLLVLGLLGTVFQLATHKRLWFMGAALASTVFLAWFVPAQMSGSLRTLEAAPVSYDPDGELLLELAEGADQDVLSTPAYKYDLTFSTAFEVGEADLTELDDYLVVNIPESHLADLEDILNDLRAVPEVDWVEPNERISISPVTGEKLPGVNKKFGVNDPGISELWGFEAMAVNDLYRLLRQQSGKPAKTALIAILDTGVDANHEDLSANYKSLNSTDDNDPRGHGTHCAGIAAAVTNNGIGIASFSPGASYVQVTSIKVLNASGMGTQKSIINGMIKAADAGADVISMSLGGLSNQSKERAYRKAVKYANDKGAIVVAAAGNANRNAKNYVPAAVDGVISVSAVDNELRKAVFSNYVTDLKRGIAAPGVGIYSTIPGNQYDTYNGTSMATPYVAGLIGLMKSFKPGLTTDQAYQILNKTGKSTQQTDQTGKLIQPAKAVEQVLSASGG
;
A
#
# COMPACT_ATOMS: atom_id res chain seq x y z
N MET A 1 24.81 1.44 14.50
CA MET A 1 25.85 1.20 15.53
C MET A 1 26.23 2.47 16.31
N LEU A 2 26.24 3.67 15.70
CA LEU A 2 26.69 4.90 16.38
C LEU A 2 25.74 5.41 17.49
N TYR A 3 24.42 5.30 17.27
CA TYR A 3 23.37 5.69 18.22
C TYR A 3 23.51 5.04 19.63
N PRO A 4 23.52 3.70 19.78
CA PRO A 4 23.59 3.08 21.10
C PRO A 4 24.92 3.36 21.80
N THR A 5 26.02 3.47 21.05
CA THR A 5 27.36 3.75 21.60
C THR A 5 27.43 5.15 22.21
N LEU A 6 26.90 6.17 21.53
CA LEU A 6 26.88 7.54 22.06
C LEU A 6 25.95 7.69 23.26
N TYR A 7 24.82 6.99 23.27
CA TYR A 7 23.92 7.01 24.43
C TYR A 7 24.54 6.35 25.68
N ILE A 8 25.23 5.22 25.50
CA ILE A 8 25.99 4.56 26.57
C ILE A 8 27.10 5.48 27.09
N ALA A 9 27.87 6.10 26.19
CA ALA A 9 28.93 7.03 26.55
C ALA A 9 28.38 8.25 27.33
N THR A 10 27.24 8.79 26.89
CA THR A 10 26.54 9.89 27.56
C THR A 10 26.11 9.48 28.97
N THR A 11 25.49 8.32 29.13
CA THR A 11 25.04 7.81 30.43
C THR A 11 26.22 7.53 31.38
N ALA A 12 27.32 6.99 30.86
CA ALA A 12 28.53 6.75 31.64
C ALA A 12 29.16 8.06 32.12
N SER A 13 29.21 9.09 31.26
CA SER A 13 29.73 10.41 31.63
C SER A 13 28.88 11.11 32.69
N LEU A 14 27.54 10.94 32.65
CA LEU A 14 26.64 11.43 33.70
C LEU A 14 26.95 10.78 35.05
N ALA A 15 27.15 9.46 35.06
CA ALA A 15 27.47 8.73 36.29
C ALA A 15 28.83 9.17 36.88
N LEU A 16 29.84 9.37 36.02
CA LEU A 16 31.15 9.89 36.43
C LEU A 16 31.06 11.32 36.98
N TRP A 17 30.26 12.20 36.35
CA TRP A 17 30.06 13.56 36.82
C TRP A 17 29.55 13.58 38.27
N PHE A 18 28.54 12.77 38.60
CA PHE A 18 28.03 12.69 39.97
C PHE A 18 28.99 12.01 40.96
N LEU A 19 29.87 11.10 40.51
CA LEU A 19 30.89 10.50 41.36
C LEU A 19 31.93 11.50 41.86
N TYR A 20 32.37 12.39 40.97
CA TYR A 20 33.43 13.36 41.25
C TYR A 20 32.90 14.75 41.58
N ARG A 21 31.61 14.86 41.94
CA ARG A 21 30.95 16.12 42.32
C ARG A 21 31.57 16.82 43.54
N SER A 22 32.38 16.14 44.33
CA SER A 22 33.11 16.74 45.46
C SER A 22 34.42 17.41 45.06
N ASP A 23 34.87 17.27 43.82
CA ASP A 23 36.08 17.89 43.26
C ASP A 23 35.66 18.91 42.19
N GLU A 24 35.74 20.20 42.52
CA GLU A 24 35.25 21.29 41.68
C GLU A 24 35.91 21.37 40.29
N GLU A 25 37.16 20.90 40.16
CA GLU A 25 37.86 20.92 38.88
C GLU A 25 37.39 19.76 38.00
N ARG A 26 37.33 18.55 38.56
CA ARG A 26 36.85 17.36 37.85
C ARG A 26 35.37 17.44 37.51
N GLU A 27 34.56 18.01 38.39
CA GLU A 27 33.13 18.22 38.16
C GLU A 27 32.89 19.06 36.91
N ARG A 28 33.58 20.22 36.80
CA ARG A 28 33.46 21.11 35.64
C ARG A 28 33.87 20.45 34.34
N TRP A 29 34.91 19.62 34.36
CA TRP A 29 35.35 18.86 33.18
C TRP A 29 34.35 17.79 32.77
N LEU A 30 33.85 17.00 33.72
CA LEU A 30 32.90 15.92 33.45
C LEU A 30 31.53 16.44 33.01
N GLN A 31 31.10 17.59 33.53
CA GLN A 31 29.90 18.28 33.07
C GLN A 31 30.03 18.65 31.59
N ARG A 32 31.16 19.22 31.17
CA ARG A 32 31.42 19.56 29.74
C ARG A 32 31.43 18.32 28.85
N ILE A 33 32.04 17.22 29.31
CA ILE A 33 32.08 15.95 28.58
C ILE A 33 30.66 15.40 28.41
N PHE A 34 29.84 15.41 29.47
CA PHE A 34 28.46 14.96 29.41
C PHE A 34 27.64 15.75 28.39
N PHE A 35 27.66 17.09 28.45
CA PHE A 35 26.90 17.90 27.51
C PHE A 35 27.41 17.77 26.07
N GLY A 36 28.73 17.63 25.87
CA GLY A 36 29.30 17.40 24.54
C GLY A 36 28.90 16.05 23.93
N LEU A 37 28.92 14.98 24.72
CA LEU A 37 28.47 13.65 24.30
C LEU A 37 26.96 13.62 24.06
N PHE A 38 26.17 14.26 24.94
CA PHE A 38 24.73 14.38 24.77
C PHE A 38 24.36 15.18 23.50
N LEU A 39 25.06 16.28 23.22
CA LEU A 39 24.83 17.07 22.01
C LEU A 39 25.17 16.27 20.74
N SER A 40 26.28 15.52 20.77
CA SER A 40 26.68 14.63 19.66
C SER A 40 25.67 13.49 19.47
N TYR A 41 25.18 12.92 20.57
CA TYR A 41 24.09 11.94 20.58
C TYR A 41 22.81 12.50 19.96
N ALA A 42 22.38 13.68 20.42
CA ALA A 42 21.18 14.34 19.92
C ALA A 42 21.31 14.67 18.42
N LEU A 43 22.47 15.14 17.97
CA LEU A 43 22.76 15.40 16.56
C LEU A 43 22.61 14.13 15.72
N VAL A 44 23.12 12.98 16.19
CA VAL A 44 22.98 11.69 15.49
C VAL A 44 21.51 11.23 15.41
N VAL A 45 20.70 11.50 16.44
CA VAL A 45 19.25 11.23 16.39
C VAL A 45 18.54 12.16 15.42
N PHE A 46 18.91 13.44 15.40
CA PHE A 46 18.31 14.41 14.50
C PHE A 46 18.65 14.16 13.03
N THR A 47 19.85 13.67 12.72
CA THR A 47 20.29 13.34 11.35
C THR A 47 19.87 11.94 10.90
N ALA A 48 19.32 11.11 11.80
CA ALA A 48 18.83 9.79 11.43
C ALA A 48 17.65 9.87 10.44
N ASP A 49 17.56 8.93 9.51
CA ASP A 49 16.50 8.89 8.50
C ASP A 49 15.20 8.28 9.07
N VAL A 50 14.57 9.02 9.99
CA VAL A 50 13.32 8.65 10.68
C VAL A 50 12.42 9.88 10.85
N LYS A 51 11.11 9.67 11.00
CA LYS A 51 10.12 10.76 11.16
C LYS A 51 10.46 11.65 12.36
N PHE A 52 10.24 12.97 12.21
CA PHE A 52 10.57 13.96 13.24
C PHE A 52 9.92 13.69 14.61
N GLY A 53 8.65 13.25 14.63
CA GLY A 53 7.97 12.89 15.88
C GLY A 53 8.64 11.72 16.61
N VAL A 54 9.16 10.74 15.87
CA VAL A 54 9.91 9.62 16.45
C VAL A 54 11.24 10.12 17.04
N LYS A 55 11.92 11.06 16.37
CA LYS A 55 13.15 11.70 16.88
C LYS A 55 12.90 12.41 18.19
N LEU A 56 11.86 13.24 18.26
CA LEU A 56 11.48 13.97 19.47
C LEU A 56 11.13 13.02 20.61
N TRP A 57 10.33 11.98 20.34
CA TRP A 57 9.93 11.03 21.37
C TRP A 57 11.11 10.24 21.92
N VAL A 58 12.03 9.79 21.05
CA VAL A 58 13.27 9.12 21.46
C VAL A 58 14.11 10.03 22.35
N LEU A 59 14.32 11.28 21.96
CA LEU A 59 15.09 12.24 22.75
C LEU A 59 14.41 12.56 24.09
N PHE A 60 13.09 12.73 24.10
CA PHE A 60 12.32 12.97 25.32
C PHE A 60 12.40 11.80 26.29
N ARG A 61 12.17 10.58 25.82
CA ARG A 61 12.32 9.35 26.60
C ARG A 61 13.71 9.26 27.22
N ASP A 62 14.74 9.48 26.41
CA ASP A 62 16.13 9.33 26.85
C ASP A 62 16.56 10.44 27.82
N LEU A 63 16.04 11.66 27.66
CA LEU A 63 16.19 12.73 28.64
C LEU A 63 15.50 12.41 29.97
N LEU A 64 14.29 11.83 29.95
CA LEU A 64 13.62 11.37 31.17
C LEU A 64 14.43 10.29 31.89
N VAL A 65 14.98 9.33 31.15
CA VAL A 65 15.82 8.27 31.71
C VAL A 65 17.10 8.87 32.31
N LEU A 66 17.79 9.76 31.59
CA LEU A 66 18.98 10.45 32.10
C LEU A 66 18.64 11.32 33.33
N GLY A 67 17.50 11.99 33.35
CA GLY A 67 17.03 12.77 34.49
C GLY A 67 16.76 11.90 35.72
N LEU A 68 16.05 10.79 35.56
CA LEU A 68 15.81 9.81 36.61
C LEU A 68 17.13 9.24 37.15
N LEU A 69 18.06 8.87 36.27
CA LEU A 69 19.40 8.42 36.69
C LEU A 69 20.15 9.50 37.46
N GLY A 70 20.09 10.75 37.02
CA GLY A 70 20.64 11.89 37.74
C GLY A 70 20.08 12.00 39.17
N THR A 71 18.75 11.86 39.33
CA THR A 71 18.12 11.87 40.67
C THR A 71 18.55 10.67 41.53
N VAL A 72 18.65 9.47 40.95
CA VAL A 72 19.14 8.27 41.65
C VAL A 72 20.59 8.45 42.10
N PHE A 73 21.45 8.98 41.23
CA PHE A 73 22.85 9.28 41.56
C PHE A 73 22.97 10.37 42.62
N GLN A 74 22.08 11.36 42.60
CA GLN A 74 22.03 12.41 43.61
C GLN A 74 21.64 11.87 45.00
N LEU A 75 20.75 10.88 45.07
CA LEU A 75 20.29 10.28 46.33
C LEU A 75 21.24 9.20 46.88
N ALA A 76 22.15 8.67 46.07
CA ALA A 76 23.08 7.61 46.47
C ALA A 76 24.30 8.15 47.25
N THR A 77 24.14 8.39 48.55
CA THR A 77 25.17 9.07 49.36
C THR A 77 26.26 8.15 49.93
N HIS A 78 26.01 6.85 50.14
CA HIS A 78 26.98 5.98 50.86
C HIS A 78 27.34 4.61 50.21
N LYS A 79 26.64 4.16 49.16
CA LYS A 79 26.97 2.91 48.44
C LYS A 79 27.03 3.13 46.92
N ARG A 80 27.77 4.16 46.53
CA ARG A 80 27.83 4.74 45.16
C ARG A 80 28.11 3.70 44.07
N LEU A 81 29.08 2.81 44.26
CA LEU A 81 29.52 1.83 43.24
C LEU A 81 28.47 0.75 42.91
N TRP A 82 27.74 0.24 43.91
CA TRP A 82 26.74 -0.83 43.71
C TRP A 82 25.46 -0.31 43.05
N PHE A 83 24.97 0.85 43.47
CA PHE A 83 23.81 1.49 42.85
C PHE A 83 24.10 1.91 41.40
N MET A 84 25.33 2.32 41.11
CA MET A 84 25.75 2.65 39.74
C MET A 84 25.83 1.43 38.83
N GLY A 85 26.38 0.31 39.30
CA GLY A 85 26.40 -0.93 38.52
C GLY A 85 25.00 -1.44 38.20
N ALA A 86 24.07 -1.37 39.18
CA ALA A 86 22.67 -1.72 38.97
C ALA A 86 21.95 -0.75 38.01
N ALA A 87 22.19 0.55 38.13
CA ALA A 87 21.59 1.57 37.25
C ALA A 87 22.10 1.44 35.81
N LEU A 88 23.41 1.19 35.61
CA LEU A 88 24.01 0.98 34.30
C LEU A 88 23.53 -0.35 33.66
N ALA A 89 23.39 -1.41 34.47
CA ALA A 89 22.81 -2.67 34.00
C ALA A 89 21.33 -2.53 33.63
N SER A 90 20.58 -1.72 34.40
CA SER A 90 19.15 -1.43 34.13
C SER A 90 18.97 -0.59 32.87
N THR A 91 19.89 0.33 32.57
CA THR A 91 19.84 1.15 31.34
C THR A 91 20.30 0.38 30.11
N VAL A 92 21.31 -0.48 30.24
CA VAL A 92 21.68 -1.42 29.18
C VAL A 92 20.53 -2.40 28.94
N PHE A 93 19.90 -2.92 30.00
CA PHE A 93 18.70 -3.76 29.90
C PHE A 93 17.56 -2.99 29.24
N LEU A 94 17.19 -1.78 29.67
CA LEU A 94 16.13 -0.98 29.02
C LEU A 94 16.48 -0.62 27.57
N ALA A 95 17.73 -0.28 27.25
CA ALA A 95 18.17 0.04 25.90
C ALA A 95 18.17 -1.18 24.95
N TRP A 96 18.25 -2.41 25.47
CA TRP A 96 18.18 -3.66 24.69
C TRP A 96 16.77 -4.30 24.69
N PHE A 97 16.07 -4.25 25.82
CA PHE A 97 14.78 -4.91 26.03
C PHE A 97 13.60 -4.05 25.57
N VAL A 98 13.69 -2.71 25.66
CA VAL A 98 12.61 -1.82 25.16
C VAL A 98 12.50 -1.87 23.63
N PRO A 99 13.58 -1.89 22.81
CA PRO A 99 13.43 -2.15 21.37
C PRO A 99 12.82 -3.52 21.07
N ALA A 100 13.14 -4.55 21.86
CA ALA A 100 12.62 -5.90 21.66
C ALA A 100 11.13 -6.01 22.00
N GLN A 101 10.67 -5.38 23.08
CA GLN A 101 9.27 -5.38 23.51
C GLN A 101 8.43 -4.33 22.78
N MET A 102 9.05 -3.22 22.34
CA MET A 102 8.44 -2.25 21.44
C MET A 102 8.42 -2.69 19.99
N SER A 103 9.18 -3.69 19.53
CA SER A 103 8.82 -4.34 18.25
C SER A 103 7.39 -4.94 18.30
N GLY A 104 6.93 -5.29 19.51
CA GLY A 104 5.57 -5.72 19.80
C GLY A 104 4.56 -4.60 20.03
N SER A 105 4.94 -3.45 20.61
CA SER A 105 4.04 -2.30 20.87
C SER A 105 4.18 -1.12 19.89
N LEU A 106 5.16 -1.11 19.00
CA LEU A 106 5.20 -0.36 17.73
C LEU A 106 4.21 -0.95 16.71
N ARG A 107 3.47 -2.00 17.08
CA ARG A 107 2.27 -2.46 16.36
C ARG A 107 1.09 -1.48 16.49
N THR A 108 1.21 -0.46 17.33
CA THR A 108 0.41 0.76 17.32
C THR A 108 1.28 1.94 16.91
N LEU A 109 2.07 1.79 15.84
CA LEU A 109 2.40 2.92 14.98
C LEU A 109 1.06 3.50 14.54
N GLU A 110 0.64 4.51 15.28
CA GLU A 110 -0.26 5.55 14.82
C GLU A 110 0.04 5.79 13.34
N ALA A 111 -1.02 5.78 12.54
CA ALA A 111 -1.00 6.44 11.26
C ALA A 111 -0.18 7.72 11.41
N ALA A 112 0.71 8.00 10.47
CA ALA A 112 1.31 9.32 10.39
C ALA A 112 0.16 10.34 10.63
N PRO A 113 0.36 11.45 11.38
CA PRO A 113 -0.55 12.56 11.23
C PRO A 113 -0.65 12.76 9.71
N VAL A 114 -1.88 12.72 9.19
CA VAL A 114 -2.15 12.79 7.77
C VAL A 114 -1.32 13.95 7.26
N SER A 115 -0.21 13.65 6.59
CA SER A 115 0.58 14.68 5.96
C SER A 115 -0.31 15.08 4.82
N TYR A 116 -0.96 16.23 4.90
CA TYR A 116 -1.69 16.74 3.77
C TYR A 116 -0.73 16.94 2.60
N ASP A 117 -1.23 16.76 1.38
CA ASP A 117 -0.50 17.22 0.22
C ASP A 117 -0.43 18.74 0.29
N PRO A 118 0.75 19.40 0.18
CA PRO A 118 0.82 20.86 0.14
C PRO A 118 0.07 21.48 -1.05
N ASP A 119 -0.39 20.62 -1.97
CA ASP A 119 -1.24 20.93 -3.12
C ASP A 119 -2.55 20.14 -3.02
N GLY A 120 -3.39 20.47 -2.03
CA GLY A 120 -4.78 20.04 -1.97
C GLY A 120 -5.10 19.18 -0.77
N GLU A 121 -5.31 19.82 0.37
CA GLU A 121 -5.60 19.22 1.68
C GLU A 121 -6.96 18.51 1.71
N LEU A 122 -7.97 19.06 1.03
CA LEU A 122 -9.34 18.57 1.06
C LEU A 122 -9.90 18.34 -0.34
N LEU A 123 -10.86 17.41 -0.41
CA LEU A 123 -11.77 17.20 -1.52
C LEU A 123 -13.15 17.66 -1.08
N LEU A 124 -13.72 18.62 -1.81
CA LEU A 124 -15.02 19.21 -1.54
C LEU A 124 -15.95 18.91 -2.70
N GLU A 125 -17.14 18.41 -2.42
CA GLU A 125 -18.19 18.15 -3.40
C GLU A 125 -19.23 19.26 -3.32
N LEU A 126 -19.45 19.94 -4.44
CA LEU A 126 -20.56 20.89 -4.57
C LEU A 126 -21.84 20.17 -4.98
N ALA A 127 -22.97 20.78 -4.65
CA ALA A 127 -24.26 20.37 -5.18
C ALA A 127 -24.29 20.55 -6.71
N GLU A 128 -24.99 19.66 -7.40
CA GLU A 128 -25.09 19.66 -8.87
C GLU A 128 -25.46 21.04 -9.41
N GLY A 129 -24.62 21.58 -10.30
CA GLY A 129 -24.82 22.89 -10.95
C GLY A 129 -24.46 24.10 -10.09
N ALA A 130 -23.97 23.92 -8.86
CA ALA A 130 -23.41 25.01 -8.07
C ALA A 130 -22.00 25.40 -8.56
N ASP A 131 -21.70 26.69 -8.53
CA ASP A 131 -20.37 27.22 -8.89
C ASP A 131 -19.54 27.49 -7.63
N GLN A 132 -18.21 27.42 -7.75
CA GLN A 132 -17.27 27.69 -6.65
C GLN A 132 -17.43 29.09 -6.02
N ASP A 133 -18.06 30.06 -6.69
CA ASP A 133 -18.37 31.39 -6.15
C ASP A 133 -19.16 31.34 -4.81
N VAL A 134 -19.93 30.27 -4.57
CA VAL A 134 -20.64 30.04 -3.29
C VAL A 134 -19.69 29.90 -2.10
N LEU A 135 -18.43 29.54 -2.36
CA LEU A 135 -17.37 29.38 -1.36
C LEU A 135 -16.62 30.68 -1.07
N SER A 136 -17.01 31.81 -1.66
CA SER A 136 -16.30 33.10 -1.53
C SER A 136 -16.08 33.58 -0.09
N THR A 137 -17.02 33.30 0.82
CA THR A 137 -16.90 33.67 2.24
C THR A 137 -15.79 32.90 2.96
N PRO A 138 -15.82 31.55 3.01
CA PRO A 138 -14.71 30.79 3.59
C PRO A 138 -13.40 30.98 2.81
N ALA A 139 -13.46 31.16 1.48
CA ALA A 139 -12.30 31.47 0.66
C ALA A 139 -11.58 32.74 1.13
N TYR A 140 -12.31 33.83 1.32
CA TYR A 140 -11.75 35.10 1.79
C TYR A 140 -11.29 35.04 3.25
N LYS A 141 -11.99 34.30 4.10
CA LYS A 141 -11.68 34.22 5.53
C LYS A 141 -10.36 33.50 5.83
N TYR A 142 -10.02 32.48 5.02
CA TYR A 142 -8.87 31.60 5.25
C TYR A 142 -7.88 31.55 4.08
N ASP A 143 -8.00 32.48 3.13
CA ASP A 143 -7.20 32.54 1.91
C ASP A 143 -7.19 31.20 1.12
N LEU A 144 -8.34 30.50 1.09
CA LEU A 144 -8.46 29.20 0.41
C LEU A 144 -8.44 29.38 -1.10
N THR A 145 -7.83 28.42 -1.81
CA THR A 145 -7.92 28.34 -3.26
C THR A 145 -8.58 27.03 -3.69
N PHE A 146 -9.30 27.09 -4.81
CA PHE A 146 -10.08 25.99 -5.33
C PHE A 146 -9.66 25.67 -6.77
N SER A 147 -9.70 24.39 -7.12
CA SER A 147 -9.51 23.93 -8.49
C SER A 147 -10.28 22.63 -8.71
N THR A 148 -10.70 22.35 -9.94
CA THR A 148 -11.36 21.08 -10.27
C THR A 148 -10.52 19.89 -9.83
N ALA A 149 -11.11 18.95 -9.09
CA ALA A 149 -10.41 17.77 -8.57
C ALA A 149 -10.27 16.65 -9.59
N PHE A 150 -11.34 16.43 -10.36
CA PHE A 150 -11.47 15.30 -11.26
C PHE A 150 -12.05 15.76 -12.59
N GLU A 151 -11.41 15.33 -13.68
CA GLU A 151 -11.97 15.45 -15.03
C GLU A 151 -12.49 14.08 -15.44
N VAL A 152 -13.78 13.98 -15.76
CA VAL A 152 -14.43 12.71 -16.16
C VAL A 152 -14.81 12.74 -17.63
N GLY A 153 -14.62 11.61 -18.32
CA GLY A 153 -15.00 11.49 -19.72
C GLY A 153 -16.52 11.46 -19.96
N GLU A 154 -17.32 11.01 -18.98
CA GLU A 154 -18.78 10.94 -19.05
C GLU A 154 -19.43 11.41 -17.74
N ALA A 155 -19.71 12.72 -17.63
CA ALA A 155 -20.31 13.34 -16.45
C ALA A 155 -21.67 12.74 -16.06
N ASP A 156 -22.48 12.32 -17.03
CA ASP A 156 -23.80 11.71 -16.78
C ASP A 156 -23.75 10.44 -15.91
N LEU A 157 -22.58 9.78 -15.79
CA LEU A 157 -22.42 8.57 -14.99
C LEU A 157 -21.98 8.83 -13.54
N THR A 158 -21.51 10.05 -13.24
CA THR A 158 -20.95 10.37 -11.93
C THR A 158 -20.86 11.87 -11.67
N GLU A 159 -21.17 12.26 -10.45
CA GLU A 159 -20.95 13.60 -9.87
C GLU A 159 -19.51 13.70 -9.30
N LEU A 160 -18.49 13.29 -10.08
CA LEU A 160 -17.08 13.43 -9.67
C LEU A 160 -16.48 14.74 -10.19
N ASP A 161 -17.01 15.27 -11.28
CA ASP A 161 -16.71 16.60 -11.82
C ASP A 161 -17.16 17.75 -10.91
N ASP A 162 -18.14 17.52 -10.03
CA ASP A 162 -18.55 18.47 -8.99
C ASP A 162 -17.55 18.57 -7.82
N TYR A 163 -16.47 17.78 -7.83
CA TYR A 163 -15.44 17.87 -6.79
C TYR A 163 -14.40 18.95 -7.10
N LEU A 164 -14.08 19.72 -6.07
CA LEU A 164 -13.00 20.68 -6.00
C LEU A 164 -11.91 20.19 -5.05
N VAL A 165 -10.67 20.51 -5.38
CA VAL A 165 -9.55 20.50 -4.45
C VAL A 165 -9.54 21.81 -3.71
N VAL A 166 -9.49 21.76 -2.39
CA VAL A 166 -9.29 22.92 -1.53
C VAL A 166 -7.84 22.93 -1.08
N ASN A 167 -7.11 23.99 -1.44
CA ASN A 167 -5.77 24.22 -0.89
C ASN A 167 -5.87 25.18 0.30
N ILE A 168 -5.30 24.77 1.42
CA ILE A 168 -5.26 25.53 2.67
C ILE A 168 -3.84 26.09 2.85
N PRO A 169 -3.67 27.43 2.92
CA PRO A 169 -2.36 28.01 3.19
C PRO A 169 -1.76 27.50 4.49
N GLU A 170 -0.42 27.37 4.55
CA GLU A 170 0.27 26.87 5.75
C GLU A 170 -0.09 27.66 7.02
N SER A 171 -0.34 28.97 6.88
CA SER A 171 -0.78 29.86 7.96
C SER A 171 -2.13 29.48 8.58
N HIS A 172 -2.98 28.75 7.85
CA HIS A 172 -4.34 28.39 8.23
C HIS A 172 -4.52 26.89 8.52
N LEU A 173 -3.45 26.08 8.46
CA LEU A 173 -3.53 24.65 8.81
C LEU A 173 -3.95 24.40 10.26
N ALA A 174 -3.67 25.33 11.17
CA ALA A 174 -4.12 25.26 12.57
C ALA A 174 -5.64 25.47 12.70
N ASP A 175 -6.27 26.11 11.72
CA ASP A 175 -7.69 26.44 11.68
C ASP A 175 -8.52 25.37 10.95
N LEU A 176 -7.93 24.21 10.64
CA LEU A 176 -8.55 23.16 9.80
C LEU A 176 -9.97 22.77 10.25
N GLU A 177 -10.19 22.62 11.56
CA GLU A 177 -11.51 22.24 12.05
C GLU A 177 -12.54 23.36 11.84
N ASP A 178 -12.14 24.62 11.99
CA ASP A 178 -13.00 25.77 11.74
C ASP A 178 -13.28 25.91 10.23
N ILE A 179 -12.27 25.68 9.38
CA ILE A 179 -12.41 25.62 7.92
C ILE A 179 -13.43 24.54 7.53
N LEU A 180 -13.30 23.33 8.07
CA LEU A 180 -14.24 22.24 7.79
C LEU A 180 -15.67 22.60 8.22
N ASN A 181 -15.84 23.24 9.36
CA ASN A 181 -17.15 23.67 9.85
C ASN A 181 -17.77 24.76 8.97
N ASP A 182 -16.97 25.76 8.57
CA ASP A 182 -17.43 26.84 7.70
C ASP A 182 -17.76 26.35 6.29
N LEU A 183 -16.95 25.45 5.71
CA LEU A 183 -17.24 24.84 4.42
C LEU A 183 -18.51 23.99 4.47
N ARG A 184 -18.71 23.19 5.52
CA ARG A 184 -19.94 22.39 5.71
C ARG A 184 -21.19 23.22 6.00
N ALA A 185 -21.03 24.48 6.40
CA ALA A 185 -22.14 25.39 6.65
C ALA A 185 -22.66 26.06 5.37
N VAL A 186 -21.91 25.99 4.26
CA VAL A 186 -22.35 26.49 2.94
C VAL A 186 -23.45 25.53 2.42
N PRO A 187 -24.67 26.02 2.12
CA PRO A 187 -25.79 25.18 1.71
C PRO A 187 -25.54 24.34 0.46
N GLU A 188 -24.73 24.86 -0.46
CA GLU A 188 -24.37 24.24 -1.74
C GLU A 188 -23.18 23.27 -1.62
N VAL A 189 -22.65 23.01 -0.42
CA VAL A 189 -21.62 22.01 -0.17
C VAL A 189 -22.25 20.71 0.29
N ASP A 190 -22.19 19.69 -0.57
CA ASP A 190 -22.75 18.37 -0.30
C ASP A 190 -21.81 17.50 0.55
N TRP A 191 -20.50 17.72 0.43
CA TRP A 191 -19.49 16.97 1.18
C TRP A 191 -18.15 17.67 1.26
N VAL A 192 -17.40 17.36 2.32
CA VAL A 192 -15.98 17.69 2.44
C VAL A 192 -15.24 16.54 3.11
N GLU A 193 -14.18 16.04 2.48
CA GLU A 193 -13.31 14.99 3.00
C GLU A 193 -11.81 15.33 2.86
N PRO A 194 -10.94 14.78 3.73
CA PRO A 194 -9.49 14.92 3.57
C PRO A 194 -8.98 14.25 2.29
N ASN A 195 -8.02 14.87 1.61
CA ASN A 195 -7.25 14.22 0.56
C ASN A 195 -6.10 13.41 1.17
N GLU A 196 -6.35 12.13 1.43
CA GLU A 196 -5.41 11.33 2.22
C GLU A 196 -4.15 10.92 1.46
N ARG A 197 -3.01 10.87 2.15
CA ARG A 197 -1.82 10.19 1.63
C ARG A 197 -1.90 8.68 1.84
N ILE A 198 -1.59 7.95 0.79
CA ILE A 198 -1.48 6.50 0.78
C ILE A 198 -0.04 6.13 0.46
N SER A 199 0.48 5.13 1.16
CA SER A 199 1.83 4.61 0.93
C SER A 199 1.82 3.10 0.86
N ILE A 200 2.55 2.51 -0.09
CA ILE A 200 2.80 1.08 -0.10
C ILE A 200 3.68 0.68 1.10
N SER A 201 3.33 -0.44 1.72
CA SER A 201 4.17 -1.01 2.79
C SER A 201 5.45 -1.61 2.21
N PRO A 202 6.53 -1.80 3.00
CA PRO A 202 7.70 -2.56 2.55
C PRO A 202 7.30 -3.96 2.05
N VAL A 203 7.85 -4.38 0.91
CA VAL A 203 7.43 -5.59 0.18
C VAL A 203 8.48 -6.70 0.12
N THR A 204 9.54 -6.64 0.94
CA THR A 204 10.64 -7.61 0.89
C THR A 204 10.13 -9.05 1.07
N GLY A 205 10.49 -9.94 0.14
CA GLY A 205 10.21 -11.36 0.18
C GLY A 205 11.48 -12.20 0.25
N GLU A 206 11.31 -13.42 0.76
CA GLU A 206 12.34 -14.44 0.66
C GLU A 206 11.94 -15.44 -0.43
N LYS A 207 12.92 -15.91 -1.19
CA LYS A 207 12.73 -16.95 -2.18
C LYS A 207 12.29 -18.24 -1.49
N LEU A 208 11.13 -18.76 -1.91
CA LEU A 208 10.60 -20.04 -1.44
C LEU A 208 11.21 -21.21 -2.21
N PRO A 209 11.12 -22.45 -1.69
CA PRO A 209 11.53 -23.63 -2.44
C PRO A 209 10.80 -23.72 -3.77
N GLY A 210 11.56 -23.94 -4.84
CA GLY A 210 11.00 -24.07 -6.18
C GLY A 210 10.11 -25.31 -6.31
N VAL A 211 9.17 -25.24 -7.25
CA VAL A 211 8.24 -26.30 -7.59
C VAL A 211 8.81 -27.21 -8.67
N ASN A 212 8.74 -28.52 -8.44
CA ASN A 212 9.15 -29.54 -9.40
C ASN A 212 7.95 -30.03 -10.26
N LYS A 213 7.25 -29.09 -10.91
CA LYS A 213 6.07 -29.36 -11.74
C LYS A 213 6.23 -28.72 -13.11
N LYS A 214 5.91 -29.48 -14.16
CA LYS A 214 5.90 -28.97 -15.53
C LYS A 214 4.53 -28.38 -15.84
N PHE A 215 4.51 -27.13 -16.28
CA PHE A 215 3.30 -26.41 -16.68
C PHE A 215 3.05 -26.44 -18.20
N GLY A 216 3.99 -27.00 -18.98
CA GLY A 216 3.91 -26.99 -20.43
C GLY A 216 4.09 -25.60 -21.03
N VAL A 217 4.93 -24.79 -20.37
CA VAL A 217 5.47 -23.53 -20.87
C VAL A 217 6.99 -23.53 -20.76
N ASN A 218 7.69 -22.70 -21.54
CA ASN A 218 9.15 -22.71 -21.65
C ASN A 218 9.87 -21.64 -20.80
N ASP A 219 9.14 -20.90 -19.98
CA ASP A 219 9.67 -19.79 -19.18
C ASP A 219 10.52 -20.32 -18.01
N PRO A 220 11.81 -19.92 -17.89
CA PRO A 220 12.76 -20.51 -16.93
C PRO A 220 12.41 -20.24 -15.46
N GLY A 221 11.74 -19.14 -15.15
CA GLY A 221 11.33 -18.74 -13.80
C GLY A 221 10.05 -19.43 -13.32
N ILE A 222 9.40 -20.27 -14.13
CA ILE A 222 8.14 -20.95 -13.78
C ILE A 222 8.27 -21.82 -12.51
N SER A 223 9.46 -22.36 -12.24
CA SER A 223 9.71 -23.17 -11.04
C SER A 223 9.69 -22.35 -9.75
N GLU A 224 9.86 -21.02 -9.83
CA GLU A 224 9.78 -20.12 -8.66
C GLU A 224 8.32 -19.77 -8.30
N LEU A 225 7.38 -20.03 -9.22
CA LEU A 225 5.98 -19.64 -9.07
C LEU A 225 5.17 -20.71 -8.33
N TRP A 226 5.40 -20.88 -7.03
CA TRP A 226 4.64 -21.87 -6.24
C TRP A 226 3.12 -21.68 -6.33
N GLY A 227 2.68 -20.43 -6.48
CA GLY A 227 1.28 -20.07 -6.66
C GLY A 227 0.64 -20.78 -7.86
N PHE A 228 1.40 -21.04 -8.92
CA PHE A 228 0.90 -21.74 -10.11
C PHE A 228 0.51 -23.18 -9.81
N GLU A 229 1.23 -23.85 -8.92
CA GLU A 229 0.85 -25.18 -8.47
C GLU A 229 -0.40 -25.12 -7.58
N ALA A 230 -0.44 -24.21 -6.61
CA ALA A 230 -1.56 -24.03 -5.70
C ALA A 230 -2.88 -23.71 -6.43
N MET A 231 -2.78 -22.97 -7.53
CA MET A 231 -3.90 -22.57 -8.40
C MET A 231 -4.14 -23.53 -9.58
N ALA A 232 -3.36 -24.63 -9.68
CA ALA A 232 -3.47 -25.62 -10.76
C ALA A 232 -3.39 -25.02 -12.17
N VAL A 233 -2.47 -24.07 -12.40
CA VAL A 233 -2.35 -23.34 -13.69
C VAL A 233 -2.02 -24.26 -14.86
N ASN A 234 -1.40 -25.42 -14.63
CA ASN A 234 -1.20 -26.41 -15.70
C ASN A 234 -2.53 -26.86 -16.34
N ASP A 235 -3.60 -26.95 -15.56
CA ASP A 235 -4.92 -27.30 -16.08
C ASP A 235 -5.52 -26.14 -16.89
N LEU A 236 -5.23 -24.89 -16.53
CA LEU A 236 -5.60 -23.71 -17.32
C LEU A 236 -4.90 -23.75 -18.68
N TYR A 237 -3.59 -23.95 -18.72
CA TYR A 237 -2.87 -24.03 -19.99
C TYR A 237 -3.31 -25.22 -20.85
N ARG A 238 -3.69 -26.34 -20.23
CA ARG A 238 -4.29 -27.47 -20.97
C ARG A 238 -5.64 -27.05 -21.56
N LEU A 239 -6.51 -26.41 -20.78
CA LEU A 239 -7.81 -25.91 -21.23
C LEU A 239 -7.65 -24.95 -22.41
N LEU A 240 -6.75 -23.97 -22.31
CA LEU A 240 -6.47 -23.00 -23.37
C LEU A 240 -5.87 -23.63 -24.63
N ARG A 241 -5.12 -24.73 -24.53
CA ARG A 241 -4.64 -25.47 -25.72
C ARG A 241 -5.72 -26.33 -26.38
N GLN A 242 -6.62 -26.90 -25.58
CA GLN A 242 -7.56 -27.93 -26.04
C GLN A 242 -8.94 -27.39 -26.42
N GLN A 243 -9.42 -26.36 -25.73
CA GLN A 243 -10.83 -25.97 -25.73
C GLN A 243 -11.09 -24.47 -25.79
N SER A 244 -10.09 -23.59 -25.77
CA SER A 244 -10.40 -22.17 -25.87
C SER A 244 -10.83 -21.80 -27.29
N GLY A 245 -12.06 -21.30 -27.42
CA GLY A 245 -12.41 -20.41 -28.52
C GLY A 245 -11.43 -19.22 -28.54
N LYS A 246 -11.31 -18.56 -29.69
CA LYS A 246 -10.52 -17.32 -29.76
C LYS A 246 -11.08 -16.29 -28.75
N PRO A 247 -10.24 -15.46 -28.11
CA PRO A 247 -10.75 -14.40 -27.26
C PRO A 247 -11.68 -13.51 -28.08
N ALA A 248 -12.80 -13.09 -27.48
CA ALA A 248 -13.75 -12.18 -28.10
C ALA A 248 -13.16 -10.77 -28.25
N LYS A 249 -12.23 -10.40 -27.36
CA LYS A 249 -11.39 -9.21 -27.46
C LYS A 249 -10.09 -9.37 -26.68
N THR A 250 -9.14 -8.48 -26.91
CA THR A 250 -8.02 -8.24 -25.99
C THR A 250 -8.52 -7.45 -24.79
N ALA A 251 -8.42 -8.01 -23.58
CA ALA A 251 -8.76 -7.32 -22.34
C ALA A 251 -7.59 -6.43 -21.88
N LEU A 252 -7.90 -5.22 -21.40
CA LEU A 252 -6.90 -4.28 -20.90
C LEU A 252 -6.89 -4.23 -19.36
N ILE A 253 -5.75 -4.51 -18.74
CA ILE A 253 -5.55 -4.40 -17.29
C ILE A 253 -4.76 -3.12 -17.00
N ALA A 254 -5.35 -2.19 -16.25
CA ALA A 254 -4.66 -1.00 -15.75
C ALA A 254 -4.05 -1.27 -14.38
N ILE A 255 -2.73 -1.11 -14.27
CA ILE A 255 -1.97 -1.19 -13.02
C ILE A 255 -1.85 0.22 -12.44
N LEU A 256 -2.63 0.49 -11.39
CA LEU A 256 -2.58 1.77 -10.68
C LEU A 256 -1.56 1.67 -9.55
N ASP A 257 -0.33 2.12 -9.83
CA ASP A 257 0.82 1.88 -8.96
C ASP A 257 1.94 2.93 -9.16
N THR A 258 3.22 2.56 -8.95
CA THR A 258 4.42 3.41 -9.06
C THR A 258 4.92 3.67 -10.49
N GLY A 259 4.21 3.13 -11.49
CA GLY A 259 4.65 3.04 -12.88
C GLY A 259 4.85 1.58 -13.30
N VAL A 260 5.08 1.32 -14.58
CA VAL A 260 5.53 0.01 -15.09
C VAL A 260 6.68 0.23 -16.05
N ASP A 261 7.76 -0.54 -15.93
CA ASP A 261 8.81 -0.57 -16.97
C ASP A 261 8.27 -1.20 -18.26
N ALA A 262 7.79 -0.35 -19.18
CA ALA A 262 7.19 -0.76 -20.44
C ALA A 262 8.17 -1.51 -21.36
N ASN A 263 9.48 -1.33 -21.17
CA ASN A 263 10.52 -1.93 -21.98
C ASN A 263 11.04 -3.25 -21.41
N HIS A 264 10.50 -3.71 -20.28
CA HIS A 264 10.91 -4.96 -19.68
C HIS A 264 10.71 -6.12 -20.68
N GLU A 265 11.73 -6.94 -20.88
CA GLU A 265 11.77 -8.01 -21.89
C GLU A 265 10.59 -8.98 -21.78
N ASP A 266 10.17 -9.24 -20.54
CA ASP A 266 9.08 -10.15 -20.19
C ASP A 266 7.70 -9.48 -20.05
N LEU A 267 7.58 -8.20 -20.41
CA LEU A 267 6.32 -7.44 -20.41
C LEU A 267 5.99 -6.79 -21.75
N SER A 268 7.00 -6.28 -22.44
CA SER A 268 6.86 -5.37 -23.60
C SER A 268 5.88 -5.86 -24.68
N ALA A 269 5.86 -7.17 -24.98
CA ALA A 269 4.94 -7.73 -25.97
C ALA A 269 3.46 -7.72 -25.53
N ASN A 270 3.19 -7.73 -24.23
CA ASN A 270 1.85 -7.62 -23.63
C ASN A 270 1.54 -6.21 -23.12
N TYR A 271 2.48 -5.26 -23.25
CA TYR A 271 2.31 -3.91 -22.73
C TYR A 271 1.62 -2.99 -23.74
N LYS A 272 0.67 -2.18 -23.27
CA LYS A 272 0.03 -1.12 -24.05
C LYS A 272 0.27 0.21 -23.35
N SER A 273 1.09 1.07 -23.93
CA SER A 273 1.26 2.44 -23.44
C SER A 273 0.00 3.25 -23.67
N LEU A 274 -0.52 3.87 -22.60
CA LEU A 274 -1.54 4.91 -22.68
C LEU A 274 -0.93 6.31 -22.52
N ASN A 275 0.13 6.41 -21.71
CA ASN A 275 0.89 7.62 -21.49
C ASN A 275 2.35 7.27 -21.17
N SER A 276 3.28 7.74 -21.99
CA SER A 276 4.71 7.45 -21.85
C SER A 276 5.34 7.95 -20.55
N THR A 277 4.70 8.88 -19.82
CA THR A 277 5.20 9.32 -18.51
C THR A 277 5.03 8.27 -17.41
N ASP A 278 4.09 7.35 -17.60
CA ASP A 278 3.73 6.31 -16.63
C ASP A 278 4.50 5.01 -16.89
N ASP A 279 5.06 4.88 -18.09
CA ASP A 279 5.86 3.76 -18.61
C ASP A 279 7.28 3.65 -18.00
N ASN A 280 7.50 4.31 -16.87
CA ASN A 280 8.73 4.20 -16.08
C ASN A 280 8.40 4.04 -14.59
N ASP A 281 9.02 3.03 -13.99
CA ASP A 281 8.83 2.66 -12.60
C ASP A 281 10.13 2.81 -11.80
N PRO A 282 10.38 3.98 -11.19
CA PRO A 282 11.58 4.21 -10.39
C PRO A 282 11.58 3.42 -9.07
N ARG A 283 10.45 2.84 -8.66
CA ARG A 283 10.32 2.13 -7.38
C ARG A 283 10.37 0.60 -7.56
N GLY A 284 9.82 0.10 -8.66
CA GLY A 284 9.77 -1.30 -9.05
C GLY A 284 8.51 -2.08 -8.64
N HIS A 285 7.64 -1.48 -7.83
CA HIS A 285 6.46 -2.18 -7.27
C HIS A 285 5.38 -2.42 -8.33
N GLY A 286 5.08 -1.42 -9.17
CA GLY A 286 4.11 -1.57 -10.24
C GLY A 286 4.58 -2.52 -11.35
N THR A 287 5.87 -2.52 -11.67
CA THR A 287 6.47 -3.50 -12.61
C THR A 287 6.33 -4.93 -12.08
N HIS A 288 6.52 -5.13 -10.77
CA HIS A 288 6.30 -6.43 -10.12
C HIS A 288 4.85 -6.90 -10.25
N CYS A 289 3.89 -6.00 -10.02
CA CYS A 289 2.48 -6.29 -10.19
C CYS A 289 2.10 -6.57 -11.64
N ALA A 290 2.67 -5.85 -12.61
CA ALA A 290 2.43 -6.07 -14.03
C ALA A 290 2.90 -7.44 -14.50
N GLY A 291 4.06 -7.92 -14.03
CA GLY A 291 4.56 -9.27 -14.33
C GLY A 291 3.60 -10.37 -13.86
N ILE A 292 3.09 -10.25 -12.63
CA ILE A 292 2.13 -11.23 -12.10
C ILE A 292 0.84 -11.24 -12.94
N ALA A 293 0.37 -10.07 -13.35
CA ALA A 293 -0.88 -9.94 -14.10
C ALA A 293 -0.75 -10.44 -15.56
N ALA A 294 0.37 -10.12 -16.24
CA ALA A 294 0.45 -10.22 -17.69
C ALA A 294 1.87 -10.40 -18.26
N ALA A 295 2.83 -11.00 -17.52
CA ALA A 295 4.10 -11.45 -18.11
C ALA A 295 3.88 -12.29 -19.38
N VAL A 296 4.83 -12.19 -20.31
CA VAL A 296 4.76 -12.79 -21.64
C VAL A 296 5.04 -14.29 -21.56
N THR A 297 3.99 -15.07 -21.39
CA THR A 297 4.08 -16.53 -21.34
C THR A 297 4.62 -17.14 -22.64
N ASN A 298 5.50 -18.14 -22.52
CA ASN A 298 6.13 -18.89 -23.61
C ASN A 298 7.17 -18.13 -24.44
N ASN A 299 7.83 -17.11 -23.90
CA ASN A 299 8.90 -16.39 -24.60
C ASN A 299 10.31 -16.96 -24.34
N GLY A 300 10.44 -17.93 -23.42
CA GLY A 300 11.72 -18.54 -23.04
C GLY A 300 12.57 -17.70 -22.09
N ILE A 301 11.97 -16.67 -21.47
CA ILE A 301 12.61 -15.70 -20.57
C ILE A 301 11.75 -15.59 -19.31
N GLY A 302 12.35 -15.18 -18.19
CA GLY A 302 11.56 -14.70 -17.04
C GLY A 302 10.50 -15.66 -16.51
N ILE A 303 9.31 -15.11 -16.26
CA ILE A 303 8.16 -15.78 -15.65
C ILE A 303 7.02 -15.93 -16.66
N ALA A 304 5.88 -16.46 -16.22
CA ALA A 304 4.67 -16.53 -17.03
C ALA A 304 3.49 -15.90 -16.28
N SER A 305 2.43 -15.57 -17.01
CA SER A 305 1.14 -15.16 -16.46
C SER A 305 0.03 -16.13 -16.85
N PHE A 306 -1.20 -15.94 -16.36
CA PHE A 306 -2.32 -16.78 -16.79
C PHE A 306 -2.67 -16.62 -18.28
N SER A 307 -2.30 -15.48 -18.88
CA SER A 307 -2.57 -15.19 -20.28
C SER A 307 -1.59 -15.94 -21.18
N PRO A 308 -2.05 -16.58 -22.28
CA PRO A 308 -1.17 -17.20 -23.25
C PRO A 308 -0.54 -16.18 -24.21
N GLY A 309 -0.93 -14.90 -24.16
CA GLY A 309 -0.33 -13.82 -24.96
C GLY A 309 -1.22 -12.57 -25.12
N ALA A 310 -0.69 -11.55 -25.79
CA ALA A 310 -1.29 -10.22 -25.94
C ALA A 310 -2.67 -10.19 -26.63
N SER A 311 -3.03 -11.21 -27.39
CA SER A 311 -4.37 -11.30 -28.00
C SER A 311 -5.49 -11.54 -26.97
N TYR A 312 -5.13 -11.96 -25.75
CA TYR A 312 -6.09 -12.18 -24.66
C TYR A 312 -6.04 -11.03 -23.66
N VAL A 313 -4.85 -10.68 -23.19
CA VAL A 313 -4.65 -9.69 -22.13
C VAL A 313 -3.48 -8.79 -22.49
N GLN A 314 -3.71 -7.49 -22.38
CA GLN A 314 -2.68 -6.47 -22.33
C GLN A 314 -2.68 -5.80 -20.96
N VAL A 315 -1.52 -5.29 -20.56
CA VAL A 315 -1.35 -4.51 -19.34
C VAL A 315 -0.88 -3.10 -19.67
N THR A 316 -1.29 -2.12 -18.87
CA THR A 316 -0.90 -0.72 -18.99
C THR A 316 -0.60 -0.12 -17.62
N SER A 317 0.24 0.91 -17.59
CA SER A 317 0.50 1.67 -16.37
C SER A 317 -0.40 2.89 -16.25
N ILE A 318 -0.90 3.12 -15.03
CA ILE A 318 -1.41 4.42 -14.62
C ILE A 318 -0.71 4.77 -13.32
N LYS A 319 0.16 5.78 -13.38
CA LYS A 319 1.03 6.10 -12.26
C LYS A 319 0.30 7.01 -11.27
N VAL A 320 -0.02 6.44 -10.11
CA VAL A 320 -0.71 7.15 -9.01
C VAL A 320 0.15 7.28 -7.75
N LEU A 321 1.29 6.57 -7.72
CA LEU A 321 2.28 6.62 -6.66
C LEU A 321 3.62 7.15 -7.19
N ASN A 322 4.30 7.96 -6.39
CA ASN A 322 5.60 8.53 -6.70
C ASN A 322 6.75 7.52 -6.45
N ALA A 323 7.99 7.95 -6.68
CA ALA A 323 9.19 7.11 -6.51
C ALA A 323 9.42 6.60 -5.08
N SER A 324 8.83 7.24 -4.07
CA SER A 324 8.85 6.78 -2.68
C SER A 324 7.69 5.82 -2.36
N GLY A 325 6.85 5.49 -3.35
CA GLY A 325 5.67 4.64 -3.15
C GLY A 325 4.51 5.35 -2.45
N MET A 326 4.47 6.70 -2.51
CA MET A 326 3.42 7.51 -1.90
C MET A 326 2.54 8.14 -2.98
N GLY A 327 1.24 8.21 -2.74
CA GLY A 327 0.27 8.94 -3.55
C GLY A 327 -0.81 9.56 -2.68
N THR A 328 -1.81 10.16 -3.31
CA THR A 328 -2.94 10.76 -2.61
C THR A 328 -4.25 10.11 -3.03
N GLN A 329 -5.29 10.26 -2.22
CA GLN A 329 -6.64 9.86 -2.56
C GLN A 329 -7.05 10.48 -3.90
N LYS A 330 -6.78 11.77 -4.10
CA LYS A 330 -6.96 12.46 -5.38
C LYS A 330 -6.21 11.78 -6.53
N SER A 331 -4.92 11.47 -6.37
CA SER A 331 -4.13 10.88 -7.47
C SER A 331 -4.65 9.48 -7.84
N ILE A 332 -5.07 8.69 -6.85
CA ILE A 332 -5.61 7.35 -7.05
C ILE A 332 -6.98 7.43 -7.73
N ILE A 333 -7.88 8.29 -7.28
CA ILE A 333 -9.21 8.47 -7.89
C ILE A 333 -9.07 8.96 -9.34
N ASN A 334 -8.20 9.95 -9.59
CA ASN A 334 -7.88 10.38 -10.96
C ASN A 334 -7.36 9.21 -11.81
N GLY A 335 -6.51 8.34 -11.24
CA GLY A 335 -6.04 7.15 -11.93
C GLY A 335 -7.17 6.17 -12.27
N MET A 336 -8.15 5.99 -11.37
CA MET A 336 -9.31 5.14 -11.61
C MET A 336 -10.18 5.67 -12.75
N ILE A 337 -10.43 6.99 -12.76
CA ILE A 337 -11.18 7.66 -13.82
C ILE A 337 -10.46 7.50 -15.16
N LYS A 338 -9.15 7.82 -15.21
CA LYS A 338 -8.32 7.64 -16.41
C LYS A 338 -8.33 6.19 -16.93
N ALA A 339 -8.30 5.21 -16.03
CA ALA A 339 -8.39 3.80 -16.41
C ALA A 339 -9.72 3.46 -17.06
N ALA A 340 -10.83 3.88 -16.43
CA ALA A 340 -12.17 3.66 -16.92
C ALA A 340 -12.39 4.34 -18.28
N ASP A 341 -11.94 5.59 -18.42
CA ASP A 341 -12.04 6.37 -19.66
C ASP A 341 -11.17 5.82 -20.79
N ALA A 342 -10.03 5.21 -20.45
CA ALA A 342 -9.20 4.49 -21.41
C ALA A 342 -9.78 3.11 -21.82
N GLY A 343 -10.94 2.73 -21.27
CA GLY A 343 -11.60 1.45 -21.55
C GLY A 343 -10.90 0.25 -20.90
N ALA A 344 -10.27 0.44 -19.73
CA ALA A 344 -9.72 -0.68 -18.98
C ALA A 344 -10.81 -1.69 -18.60
N ASP A 345 -10.53 -2.96 -18.79
CA ASP A 345 -11.39 -4.07 -18.38
C ASP A 345 -11.26 -4.41 -16.91
N VAL A 346 -10.05 -4.20 -16.36
CA VAL A 346 -9.71 -4.46 -14.97
C VAL A 346 -8.83 -3.34 -14.46
N ILE A 347 -9.15 -2.81 -13.28
CA ILE A 347 -8.33 -1.83 -12.56
C ILE A 347 -7.71 -2.57 -11.37
N SER A 348 -6.40 -2.79 -11.41
CA SER A 348 -5.65 -3.49 -10.36
C SER A 348 -4.95 -2.47 -9.45
N MET A 349 -5.34 -2.45 -8.19
CA MET A 349 -4.82 -1.51 -7.17
C MET A 349 -4.10 -2.26 -6.06
N SER A 350 -2.79 -2.37 -6.18
CA SER A 350 -1.92 -2.99 -5.17
C SER A 350 -1.52 -2.01 -4.06
N LEU A 351 -2.50 -1.19 -3.64
CA LEU A 351 -2.37 -0.07 -2.72
C LEU A 351 -3.60 0.04 -1.81
N GLY A 352 -3.48 0.82 -0.74
CA GLY A 352 -4.60 1.14 0.13
C GLY A 352 -4.17 1.75 1.46
N GLY A 353 -5.11 2.39 2.14
CA GLY A 353 -4.91 3.09 3.40
C GLY A 353 -6.06 2.86 4.38
N LEU A 354 -5.86 3.25 5.64
CA LEU A 354 -6.89 3.16 6.68
C LEU A 354 -8.07 4.08 6.37
N SER A 355 -9.28 3.52 6.39
CA SER A 355 -10.53 4.18 6.04
C SER A 355 -11.44 4.44 7.24
N ASN A 356 -12.37 5.39 7.06
CA ASN A 356 -13.56 5.65 7.85
C ASN A 356 -14.62 6.30 6.92
N GLN A 357 -15.84 6.55 7.41
CA GLN A 357 -16.92 7.16 6.59
C GLN A 357 -16.54 8.49 5.95
N SER A 358 -15.69 9.30 6.59
CA SER A 358 -15.26 10.60 6.08
C SER A 358 -14.18 10.51 4.99
N LYS A 359 -13.85 9.32 4.48
CA LYS A 359 -12.77 9.08 3.51
C LYS A 359 -13.21 8.23 2.32
N GLU A 360 -14.50 7.91 2.23
CA GLU A 360 -14.99 6.88 1.30
C GLU A 360 -15.84 7.46 0.17
N ARG A 361 -16.33 8.71 0.26
CA ARG A 361 -17.39 9.19 -0.65
C ARG A 361 -16.86 9.30 -2.08
N ALA A 362 -15.74 9.98 -2.28
CA ALA A 362 -15.15 10.10 -3.63
C ALA A 362 -14.70 8.72 -4.16
N TYR A 363 -14.16 7.85 -3.30
CA TYR A 363 -13.82 6.48 -3.69
C TYR A 363 -15.05 5.66 -4.13
N ARG A 364 -16.18 5.75 -3.42
CA ARG A 364 -17.44 5.07 -3.80
C ARG A 364 -17.91 5.51 -5.17
N LYS A 365 -17.88 6.81 -5.46
CA LYS A 365 -18.24 7.35 -6.78
C LYS A 365 -17.27 6.86 -7.85
N ALA A 366 -15.96 6.87 -7.60
CA ALA A 366 -14.95 6.41 -8.55
C ALA A 366 -15.05 4.92 -8.87
N VAL A 367 -15.28 4.06 -7.86
CA VAL A 367 -15.52 2.63 -8.08
C VAL A 367 -16.81 2.41 -8.86
N LYS A 368 -17.88 3.13 -8.53
CA LYS A 368 -19.15 3.04 -9.25
C LYS A 368 -18.96 3.43 -10.72
N TYR A 369 -18.32 4.57 -10.98
CA TYR A 369 -18.00 5.04 -12.34
C TYR A 369 -17.23 3.99 -13.15
N ALA A 370 -16.16 3.44 -12.58
CA ALA A 370 -15.38 2.38 -13.22
C ALA A 370 -16.23 1.14 -13.54
N ASN A 371 -17.04 0.69 -12.58
CA ASN A 371 -17.92 -0.46 -12.75
C ASN A 371 -19.01 -0.24 -13.82
N ASP A 372 -19.58 0.98 -13.88
CA ASP A 372 -20.60 1.34 -14.87
C ASP A 372 -20.02 1.44 -16.29
N LYS A 373 -18.74 1.86 -16.41
CA LYS A 373 -17.97 1.74 -17.66
C LYS A 373 -17.52 0.30 -17.99
N GLY A 374 -17.87 -0.66 -17.14
CA GLY A 374 -17.61 -2.07 -17.32
C GLY A 374 -16.24 -2.54 -16.84
N ALA A 375 -15.44 -1.68 -16.23
CA ALA A 375 -14.18 -2.07 -15.60
C ALA A 375 -14.44 -2.82 -14.29
N ILE A 376 -13.65 -3.86 -13.98
CA ILE A 376 -13.73 -4.54 -12.69
C ILE A 376 -12.59 -4.06 -11.80
N VAL A 377 -12.93 -3.48 -10.65
CA VAL A 377 -11.96 -2.96 -9.68
C VAL A 377 -11.51 -4.06 -8.71
N VAL A 378 -10.19 -4.28 -8.63
CA VAL A 378 -9.55 -5.28 -7.76
C VAL A 378 -8.53 -4.59 -6.86
N ALA A 379 -8.60 -4.79 -5.56
CA ALA A 379 -7.74 -4.10 -4.60
C ALA A 379 -7.13 -5.01 -3.54
N ALA A 380 -5.91 -4.67 -3.11
CA ALA A 380 -5.21 -5.33 -2.03
C ALA A 380 -5.91 -5.11 -0.68
N ALA A 381 -6.14 -6.18 0.09
CA ALA A 381 -6.81 -6.08 1.40
C ALA A 381 -6.00 -5.30 2.45
N GLY A 382 -4.66 -5.19 2.27
CA GLY A 382 -3.73 -4.54 3.19
C GLY A 382 -2.90 -5.52 4.01
N ASN A 383 -1.81 -5.02 4.61
CA ASN A 383 -0.74 -5.84 5.21
C ASN A 383 -0.55 -5.62 6.72
N ALA A 384 -1.63 -5.36 7.47
CA ALA A 384 -1.57 -5.03 8.91
C ALA A 384 -2.14 -6.11 9.83
N ASN A 385 -2.57 -7.26 9.29
CA ASN A 385 -3.33 -8.28 10.02
C ASN A 385 -4.54 -7.68 10.76
N ARG A 386 -5.33 -6.88 10.04
CA ARG A 386 -6.54 -6.20 10.51
C ARG A 386 -7.71 -6.51 9.59
N ASN A 387 -8.89 -6.04 9.98
CA ASN A 387 -10.09 -6.17 9.17
C ASN A 387 -10.00 -5.23 7.96
N ALA A 388 -10.09 -5.79 6.76
CA ALA A 388 -10.02 -5.04 5.51
C ALA A 388 -11.19 -4.07 5.33
N LYS A 389 -12.31 -4.21 6.08
CA LYS A 389 -13.42 -3.23 6.10
C LYS A 389 -13.01 -1.82 6.49
N ASN A 390 -11.88 -1.68 7.17
CA ASN A 390 -11.33 -0.40 7.60
C ASN A 390 -10.23 0.09 6.64
N TYR A 391 -10.20 -0.38 5.39
CA TYR A 391 -9.18 -0.02 4.41
C TYR A 391 -9.80 0.37 3.07
N VAL A 392 -9.42 1.51 2.51
CA VAL A 392 -9.82 1.94 1.16
C VAL A 392 -8.66 1.80 0.18
N PRO A 393 -8.93 1.46 -1.09
CA PRO A 393 -10.24 1.21 -1.69
C PRO A 393 -10.81 -0.20 -1.41
N ALA A 394 -10.09 -1.06 -0.68
CA ALA A 394 -10.46 -2.46 -0.49
C ALA A 394 -11.86 -2.71 0.10
N ALA A 395 -12.37 -1.81 0.95
CA ALA A 395 -13.67 -1.93 1.60
C ALA A 395 -14.84 -1.38 0.77
N VAL A 396 -14.56 -0.65 -0.32
CA VAL A 396 -15.57 0.06 -1.10
C VAL A 396 -16.48 -0.94 -1.80
N ASP A 397 -17.79 -0.71 -1.77
CA ASP A 397 -18.74 -1.58 -2.47
C ASP A 397 -18.49 -1.52 -3.98
N GLY A 398 -18.50 -2.67 -4.64
CA GLY A 398 -18.12 -2.81 -6.05
C GLY A 398 -16.64 -3.14 -6.28
N VAL A 399 -15.82 -3.24 -5.24
CA VAL A 399 -14.43 -3.74 -5.33
C VAL A 399 -14.37 -5.24 -5.02
N ILE A 400 -13.50 -5.98 -5.71
CA ILE A 400 -13.07 -7.33 -5.32
C ILE A 400 -11.79 -7.21 -4.49
N SER A 401 -11.86 -7.61 -3.22
CA SER A 401 -10.79 -7.40 -2.23
C SER A 401 -9.97 -8.66 -2.06
N VAL A 402 -8.65 -8.54 -2.20
CA VAL A 402 -7.75 -9.70 -2.30
C VAL A 402 -6.88 -9.84 -1.06
N SER A 403 -7.06 -10.94 -0.33
CA SER A 403 -6.18 -11.36 0.75
C SER A 403 -5.03 -12.24 0.25
N ALA A 404 -3.95 -12.31 1.03
CA ALA A 404 -2.76 -13.09 0.71
C ALA A 404 -2.70 -14.40 1.50
N VAL A 405 -2.34 -15.48 0.81
CA VAL A 405 -1.99 -16.77 1.43
C VAL A 405 -0.51 -17.14 1.21
N ASP A 406 0.00 -17.98 2.10
CA ASP A 406 1.32 -18.63 1.99
C ASP A 406 1.27 -19.95 1.20
N ASN A 407 2.42 -20.57 1.01
CA ASN A 407 2.60 -21.83 0.28
C ASN A 407 1.97 -23.06 0.96
N GLU A 408 1.53 -22.93 2.22
CA GLU A 408 0.70 -23.92 2.92
C GLU A 408 -0.80 -23.60 2.85
N LEU A 409 -1.20 -22.58 2.08
CA LEU A 409 -2.57 -22.08 1.97
C LEU A 409 -3.15 -21.55 3.29
N ARG A 410 -2.28 -21.08 4.19
CA ARG A 410 -2.68 -20.33 5.38
C ARG A 410 -2.78 -18.86 5.03
N LYS A 411 -3.63 -18.12 5.74
CA LYS A 411 -3.60 -16.65 5.67
C LYS A 411 -2.19 -16.16 6.00
N ALA A 412 -1.58 -15.35 5.12
CA ALA A 412 -0.29 -14.76 5.41
C ALA A 412 -0.38 -13.94 6.70
N VAL A 413 0.67 -13.98 7.54
CA VAL A 413 0.66 -13.36 8.87
C VAL A 413 0.36 -11.87 8.81
N PHE A 414 0.83 -11.18 7.76
CA PHE A 414 0.56 -9.76 7.53
C PHE A 414 -0.81 -9.50 6.88
N SER A 415 -1.43 -10.46 6.19
CA SER A 415 -2.62 -10.19 5.38
C SER A 415 -3.77 -9.72 6.27
N ASN A 416 -4.38 -8.61 5.89
CA ASN A 416 -5.70 -8.25 6.38
C ASN A 416 -6.71 -9.35 6.01
N TYR A 417 -7.72 -9.51 6.86
CA TYR A 417 -8.80 -10.47 6.66
C TYR A 417 -10.04 -9.78 6.08
N VAL A 418 -10.77 -10.51 5.24
CA VAL A 418 -11.87 -9.99 4.41
C VAL A 418 -13.25 -10.49 4.87
N THR A 419 -13.35 -11.01 6.10
CA THR A 419 -14.56 -11.62 6.67
C THR A 419 -15.81 -10.73 6.59
N ASP A 420 -15.64 -9.42 6.76
CA ASP A 420 -16.75 -8.46 6.77
C ASP A 420 -16.98 -7.81 5.40
N LEU A 421 -16.32 -8.29 4.34
CA LEU A 421 -16.44 -7.75 2.99
C LEU A 421 -17.32 -8.65 2.12
N LYS A 422 -18.19 -8.04 1.30
CA LYS A 422 -19.07 -8.76 0.37
C LYS A 422 -18.30 -9.57 -0.68
N ARG A 423 -17.13 -9.09 -1.10
CA ARG A 423 -16.37 -9.62 -2.25
C ARG A 423 -14.91 -9.95 -1.90
N GLY A 424 -14.71 -10.66 -0.79
CA GLY A 424 -13.40 -11.15 -0.38
C GLY A 424 -12.97 -12.42 -1.12
N ILE A 425 -11.74 -12.44 -1.65
CA ILE A 425 -11.11 -13.59 -2.31
C ILE A 425 -9.63 -13.71 -1.89
N ALA A 426 -9.01 -14.86 -2.12
CA ALA A 426 -7.61 -15.11 -1.80
C ALA A 426 -6.77 -15.42 -3.04
N ALA A 427 -5.51 -14.99 -3.01
CA ALA A 427 -4.47 -15.37 -3.96
C ALA A 427 -3.10 -15.49 -3.27
N PRO A 428 -2.11 -16.15 -3.90
CA PRO A 428 -0.75 -16.25 -3.38
C PRO A 428 -0.12 -14.88 -3.14
N GLY A 429 0.45 -14.65 -1.95
CA GLY A 429 1.07 -13.35 -1.63
C GLY A 429 2.35 -13.43 -0.80
N VAL A 430 2.91 -14.62 -0.60
CA VAL A 430 4.18 -14.82 0.12
C VAL A 430 5.19 -15.44 -0.83
N GLY A 431 6.40 -14.88 -0.91
CA GLY A 431 7.49 -15.38 -1.74
C GLY A 431 7.14 -15.34 -3.23
N ILE A 432 6.58 -14.22 -3.71
CA ILE A 432 6.11 -14.10 -5.09
C ILE A 432 7.22 -13.51 -5.97
N TYR A 433 7.76 -14.35 -6.84
CA TYR A 433 8.77 -13.97 -7.84
C TYR A 433 8.12 -13.32 -9.06
N SER A 434 8.59 -12.14 -9.47
CA SER A 434 8.09 -11.41 -10.63
C SER A 434 9.11 -10.40 -11.17
N THR A 435 8.77 -9.75 -12.27
CA THR A 435 9.55 -8.71 -12.96
C THR A 435 9.81 -7.48 -12.09
N ILE A 436 10.98 -6.88 -12.20
CA ILE A 436 11.30 -5.55 -11.65
C ILE A 436 12.07 -4.76 -12.72
N PRO A 437 12.14 -3.41 -12.63
CA PRO A 437 12.72 -2.57 -13.68
C PRO A 437 14.14 -2.96 -14.10
N GLY A 438 14.45 -2.76 -15.37
CA GLY A 438 15.77 -3.04 -15.93
C GLY A 438 16.01 -4.52 -16.21
N ASN A 439 15.01 -5.23 -16.73
CA ASN A 439 15.05 -6.66 -17.09
C ASN A 439 15.51 -7.56 -15.94
N GLN A 440 15.03 -7.26 -14.74
CA GLN A 440 15.37 -7.99 -13.52
C GLN A 440 14.14 -8.63 -12.91
N TYR A 441 14.35 -9.48 -11.92
CA TYR A 441 13.28 -10.20 -11.24
C TYR A 441 13.60 -10.25 -9.75
N ASP A 442 12.57 -10.14 -8.92
CA ASP A 442 12.71 -10.17 -7.46
C ASP A 442 11.49 -10.81 -6.78
N THR A 443 11.66 -11.18 -5.52
CA THR A 443 10.66 -11.88 -4.72
C THR A 443 10.07 -10.95 -3.69
N TYR A 444 8.75 -10.72 -3.75
CA TYR A 444 8.02 -9.86 -2.82
C TYR A 444 6.93 -10.58 -2.03
N ASN A 445 6.62 -9.99 -0.87
CA ASN A 445 5.52 -10.37 0.00
C ASN A 445 4.48 -9.25 0.04
N GLY A 446 3.20 -9.61 -0.05
CA GLY A 446 2.11 -8.66 0.16
C GLY A 446 0.78 -9.10 -0.43
N THR A 447 -0.31 -8.53 0.09
CA THR A 447 -1.60 -8.51 -0.62
C THR A 447 -1.49 -7.78 -1.97
N SER A 448 -0.52 -6.88 -2.10
CA SER A 448 -0.08 -6.27 -3.36
C SER A 448 0.34 -7.28 -4.42
N MET A 449 0.92 -8.43 -4.05
CA MET A 449 1.31 -9.47 -5.00
C MET A 449 0.15 -10.45 -5.27
N ALA A 450 -0.75 -10.62 -4.31
CA ALA A 450 -1.96 -11.43 -4.48
C ALA A 450 -2.96 -10.79 -5.45
N THR A 451 -3.11 -9.47 -5.39
CA THR A 451 -4.05 -8.67 -6.20
C THR A 451 -3.89 -8.88 -7.72
N PRO A 452 -2.68 -8.76 -8.32
CA PRO A 452 -2.50 -8.90 -9.76
C PRO A 452 -2.75 -10.32 -10.28
N TYR A 453 -2.66 -11.37 -9.46
CA TYR A 453 -3.13 -12.71 -9.86
C TYR A 453 -4.63 -12.70 -10.16
N VAL A 454 -5.42 -12.09 -9.26
CA VAL A 454 -6.87 -11.98 -9.44
C VAL A 454 -7.18 -11.08 -10.63
N ALA A 455 -6.48 -9.96 -10.78
CA ALA A 455 -6.65 -9.06 -11.93
C ALA A 455 -6.34 -9.74 -13.26
N GLY A 456 -5.22 -10.48 -13.35
CA GLY A 456 -4.83 -11.27 -14.53
C GLY A 456 -5.87 -12.31 -14.91
N LEU A 457 -6.42 -13.02 -13.91
CA LEU A 457 -7.49 -14.01 -14.15
C LEU A 457 -8.77 -13.35 -14.65
N ILE A 458 -9.20 -12.24 -14.03
CA ILE A 458 -10.38 -11.50 -14.47
C ILE A 458 -10.18 -10.94 -15.87
N GLY A 459 -9.00 -10.42 -16.21
CA GLY A 459 -8.66 -9.97 -17.56
C GLY A 459 -8.82 -11.10 -18.57
N LEU A 460 -8.27 -12.28 -18.27
CA LEU A 460 -8.44 -13.46 -19.11
C LEU A 460 -9.93 -13.86 -19.25
N MET A 461 -10.71 -13.83 -18.16
CA MET A 461 -12.16 -14.09 -18.20
C MET A 461 -12.91 -13.07 -19.08
N LYS A 462 -12.58 -11.77 -18.96
CA LYS A 462 -13.17 -10.69 -19.77
C LYS A 462 -12.74 -10.77 -21.25
N SER A 463 -11.58 -11.33 -21.56
CA SER A 463 -11.17 -11.60 -22.95
C SER A 463 -12.15 -12.53 -23.66
N PHE A 464 -12.73 -13.50 -22.94
CA PHE A 464 -13.75 -14.42 -23.46
C PHE A 464 -15.18 -13.87 -23.33
N LYS A 465 -15.47 -13.14 -22.26
CA LYS A 465 -16.78 -12.56 -21.98
C LYS A 465 -16.65 -11.06 -21.61
N PRO A 466 -16.61 -10.16 -22.61
CA PRO A 466 -16.35 -8.73 -22.38
C PRO A 466 -17.34 -8.06 -21.43
N GLY A 467 -18.62 -8.45 -21.49
CA GLY A 467 -19.71 -7.92 -20.65
C GLY A 467 -19.77 -8.53 -19.24
N LEU A 468 -18.73 -9.24 -18.78
CA LEU A 468 -18.68 -9.76 -17.42
C LEU A 468 -18.63 -8.60 -16.41
N THR A 469 -19.59 -8.58 -15.49
CA THR A 469 -19.68 -7.58 -14.41
C THR A 469 -18.88 -8.00 -13.17
N THR A 470 -18.58 -7.06 -12.27
CA THR A 470 -17.91 -7.31 -10.99
C THR A 470 -18.58 -8.43 -10.19
N ASP A 471 -19.91 -8.40 -10.07
CA ASP A 471 -20.66 -9.42 -9.34
C ASP A 471 -20.55 -10.78 -9.99
N GLN A 472 -20.70 -10.86 -11.31
CA GLN A 472 -20.57 -12.13 -12.04
C GLN A 472 -19.16 -12.70 -11.91
N ALA A 473 -18.12 -11.86 -12.04
CA ALA A 473 -16.74 -12.27 -11.85
C ALA A 473 -16.51 -12.81 -10.44
N TYR A 474 -16.92 -12.07 -9.40
CA TYR A 474 -16.79 -12.51 -8.02
C TYR A 474 -17.53 -13.84 -7.76
N GLN A 475 -18.75 -13.99 -8.25
CA GLN A 475 -19.51 -15.24 -8.07
C GLN A 475 -18.83 -16.43 -8.75
N ILE A 476 -18.25 -16.24 -9.94
CA ILE A 476 -17.47 -17.30 -10.61
C ILE A 476 -16.23 -17.66 -9.79
N LEU A 477 -15.44 -16.67 -9.35
CA LEU A 477 -14.24 -16.88 -8.55
C LEU A 477 -14.57 -17.58 -7.22
N ASN A 478 -15.62 -17.15 -6.52
CA ASN A 478 -16.04 -17.72 -5.25
C ASN A 478 -16.65 -19.12 -5.42
N LYS A 479 -17.41 -19.38 -6.49
CA LYS A 479 -17.98 -20.71 -6.75
C LYS A 479 -16.89 -21.73 -7.07
N THR A 480 -15.91 -21.35 -7.89
CA THR A 480 -14.87 -22.24 -8.41
C THR A 480 -13.63 -22.34 -7.52
N GLY A 481 -13.46 -21.37 -6.61
CA GLY A 481 -12.30 -21.27 -5.73
C GLY A 481 -12.16 -22.44 -4.76
N LYS A 482 -10.91 -22.67 -4.34
CA LYS A 482 -10.51 -23.70 -3.39
C LYS A 482 -10.49 -23.14 -1.97
N SER A 483 -10.96 -23.89 -0.99
CA SER A 483 -10.84 -23.51 0.41
C SER A 483 -9.37 -23.43 0.86
N THR A 484 -9.06 -22.39 1.61
CA THR A 484 -7.79 -22.20 2.35
C THR A 484 -7.93 -22.77 3.77
N GLN A 485 -6.84 -22.79 4.55
CA GLN A 485 -6.90 -23.22 5.95
C GLN A 485 -7.75 -22.29 6.85
N GLN A 486 -7.87 -21.00 6.49
CA GLN A 486 -8.69 -20.00 7.19
C GLN A 486 -9.62 -19.29 6.19
N THR A 487 -10.46 -20.07 5.48
CA THR A 487 -11.29 -19.56 4.38
C THR A 487 -12.25 -18.45 4.81
N ASP A 488 -12.72 -18.50 6.05
CA ASP A 488 -13.54 -17.46 6.70
C ASP A 488 -12.83 -16.10 6.80
N GLN A 489 -11.49 -16.09 6.87
CA GLN A 489 -10.68 -14.87 6.93
C GLN A 489 -10.13 -14.45 5.58
N THR A 490 -9.83 -15.40 4.70
CA THR A 490 -9.17 -15.11 3.41
C THR A 490 -10.15 -15.00 2.24
N GLY A 491 -11.33 -15.59 2.35
CA GLY A 491 -12.08 -16.01 1.18
C GLY A 491 -11.41 -17.23 0.51
N LYS A 492 -11.97 -17.67 -0.62
CA LYS A 492 -11.43 -18.83 -1.35
C LYS A 492 -10.24 -18.46 -2.22
N LEU A 493 -9.29 -19.38 -2.35
CA LEU A 493 -8.18 -19.28 -3.31
C LEU A 493 -8.72 -19.42 -4.74
N ILE A 494 -8.40 -18.47 -5.63
CA ILE A 494 -8.81 -18.55 -7.04
C ILE A 494 -8.31 -19.83 -7.73
N GLN A 495 -9.08 -20.33 -8.70
CA GLN A 495 -8.76 -21.52 -9.49
C GLN A 495 -8.95 -21.21 -10.99
N PRO A 496 -7.90 -20.69 -11.68
CA PRO A 496 -7.98 -20.17 -13.04
C PRO A 496 -8.68 -21.07 -14.05
N ALA A 497 -8.31 -22.36 -14.11
CA ALA A 497 -8.89 -23.29 -15.08
C ALA A 497 -10.41 -23.41 -14.93
N LYS A 498 -10.89 -23.61 -13.70
CA LYS A 498 -12.31 -23.75 -13.39
C LYS A 498 -13.09 -22.46 -13.63
N ALA A 499 -12.48 -21.31 -13.31
CA ALA A 499 -13.10 -20.00 -13.54
C ALA A 499 -13.29 -19.74 -15.05
N VAL A 500 -12.26 -20.00 -15.87
CA VAL A 500 -12.33 -19.84 -17.33
C VAL A 500 -13.31 -20.85 -17.94
N GLU A 501 -13.32 -22.11 -17.51
CA GLU A 501 -14.29 -23.12 -17.96
C GLU A 501 -15.74 -22.69 -17.66
N GLN A 502 -15.99 -22.11 -16.49
CA GLN A 502 -17.30 -21.57 -16.12
C GLN A 502 -17.73 -20.38 -17.00
N VAL A 503 -16.77 -19.57 -17.49
CA VAL A 503 -17.04 -18.49 -18.45
C VAL A 503 -17.35 -19.05 -19.83
N LEU A 504 -16.53 -19.98 -20.34
CA LEU A 504 -16.69 -20.57 -21.67
C LEU A 504 -18.00 -21.36 -21.82
N SER A 505 -18.39 -22.11 -20.78
CA SER A 505 -19.65 -22.86 -20.77
C SER A 505 -20.89 -21.97 -20.77
N ALA A 506 -20.81 -20.74 -20.24
CA ALA A 506 -21.91 -19.78 -20.22
C ALA A 506 -22.07 -18.98 -21.53
N SER A 507 -21.08 -19.03 -22.43
CA SER A 507 -21.10 -18.32 -23.72
C SER A 507 -21.58 -19.19 -24.89
N GLY A 508 -21.80 -20.49 -24.67
CA GLY A 508 -22.23 -21.46 -25.69
C GLY A 508 -23.73 -21.76 -25.73
N GLY A 509 -24.57 -20.88 -25.16
CA GLY A 509 -26.02 -21.04 -25.05
C GLY A 509 -26.80 -20.02 -25.85
#